data_AF-A0A926AWR0-F1
#
_entry.id   AF-A0A926AWR0-F1
#
_cell.length_a   1.000
_cell.length_b   1.000
_cell.length_c   1.000
_cell.angle_alpha   90.00
_cell.angle_beta   90.00
_cell.angle_gamma   90.00
#
_symmetry.space_group_name_H-M   'P 1'
#
loop_
_entity.id
_entity.type
_entity.pdbx_description
1 polymer ?
#
loop_
_entity_poly.entity_id
_entity_poly.type
_entity_poly.pdbx_seq_one_letter_code
_entity_poly.pdbx_strand_id
1 'polypeptide(L)'
;VDGVSNTLAAALWATDMMFEAANVGAGGVNIISGSQPNMTPMYFDGHIDYKGKATYTPQVYPLYYGMLLFAQATANGASLVPVTSEKTGNMKVWATRDNQGTVRVVALNKDQSLSGNVRIYLPGLSNNGTLVRLSASSVSAKTGLTLAGQTFDGTTDGKALGTYTSTPVTASDSTYVFSLPAGSAAMLTLEHVPGDFNTDGKPDILWRHQTTGQNTVWLMDGTTLTSNSSLPVVGDTNWQVAGSEDFNMDGKPDILWRHQTTGQNTVWLMDGTSLASTASLPTISNLQWHVGATGDFNTDGKPDILWRNQTTGQNTVWLMNGTTLTTSVPLQAVTDTNWQVTGSGDFNKDGKPDILWRHLTTGRNSAWLMNGTTFTASANLPTVADLNWQVGGVADINTDGKPDILWRNQTTGRNSAWLMNGTALATSATLSAEADLAWKMRGPR
;
A
#
# COMPACT_ATOMS: atom_id res chain seq x y z
N VAL A 1 -42.60 10.31 -1.76
CA VAL A 1 -42.35 10.25 -3.21
C VAL A 1 -41.32 9.15 -3.42
N ASP A 2 -41.62 8.14 -4.23
CA ASP A 2 -40.62 7.12 -4.57
C ASP A 2 -39.45 7.78 -5.34
N GLY A 3 -38.21 7.45 -4.97
CA GLY A 3 -37.01 7.84 -5.73
C GLY A 3 -36.12 8.94 -5.15
N VAL A 4 -36.35 9.48 -3.94
CA VAL A 4 -35.43 10.49 -3.36
C VAL A 4 -34.25 9.84 -2.61
N SER A 5 -34.51 8.78 -1.83
CA SER A 5 -33.48 8.12 -0.98
C SER A 5 -33.65 6.60 -0.85
N ASN A 6 -34.71 6.03 -1.44
CA ASN A 6 -35.14 4.66 -1.18
C ASN A 6 -34.88 3.69 -2.35
N THR A 7 -34.05 4.04 -3.32
CA THR A 7 -33.72 3.18 -4.47
C THR A 7 -32.22 3.09 -4.72
N LEU A 8 -31.76 2.03 -5.39
CA LEU A 8 -30.37 1.91 -5.83
C LEU A 8 -29.92 3.13 -6.66
N ALA A 9 -30.81 3.70 -7.47
CA ALA A 9 -30.55 4.97 -8.17
C ALA A 9 -30.05 6.03 -7.19
N ALA A 10 -30.78 6.28 -6.08
CA ALA A 10 -30.40 7.28 -5.09
C ALA A 10 -29.02 7.00 -4.48
N ALA A 11 -28.67 5.73 -4.26
CA ALA A 11 -27.34 5.35 -3.78
C ALA A 11 -26.24 5.78 -4.77
N LEU A 12 -26.41 5.44 -6.06
CA LEU A 12 -25.44 5.79 -7.11
C LEU A 12 -25.30 7.31 -7.30
N TRP A 13 -26.43 8.02 -7.30
CA TRP A 13 -26.43 9.48 -7.42
C TRP A 13 -25.79 10.16 -6.21
N ALA A 14 -26.04 9.66 -5.00
CA ALA A 14 -25.43 10.21 -3.79
C ALA A 14 -23.92 9.96 -3.77
N THR A 15 -23.45 8.75 -4.10
CA THR A 15 -22.01 8.47 -4.22
C THR A 15 -21.35 9.42 -5.20
N ASP A 16 -21.95 9.61 -6.38
CA ASP A 16 -21.43 10.54 -7.38
C ASP A 16 -21.39 11.99 -6.85
N MET A 17 -22.47 12.45 -6.23
CA MET A 17 -22.56 13.79 -5.67
C MET A 17 -21.51 14.04 -4.59
N MET A 18 -21.25 13.07 -3.71
CA MET A 18 -20.21 13.19 -2.68
C MET A 18 -18.81 13.32 -3.29
N PHE A 19 -18.53 12.59 -4.38
CA PHE A 19 -17.29 12.77 -5.12
C PHE A 19 -17.22 14.11 -5.87
N GLU A 20 -18.32 14.59 -6.47
CA GLU A 20 -18.37 15.93 -7.06
C GLU A 20 -18.09 17.01 -6.02
N ALA A 21 -18.68 16.89 -4.84
CA ALA A 21 -18.45 17.81 -3.73
C ALA A 21 -16.97 17.79 -3.30
N ALA A 22 -16.38 16.61 -3.14
CA ALA A 22 -14.96 16.46 -2.83
C ALA A 22 -14.06 17.06 -3.94
N ASN A 23 -14.42 16.88 -5.21
CA ASN A 23 -13.67 17.37 -6.36
C ASN A 23 -13.63 18.91 -6.44
N VAL A 24 -14.66 19.59 -5.91
CA VAL A 24 -14.69 21.06 -5.79
C VAL A 24 -14.17 21.56 -4.44
N GLY A 25 -13.58 20.69 -3.62
CA GLY A 25 -12.94 21.04 -2.35
C GLY A 25 -13.89 21.17 -1.15
N ALA A 26 -15.09 20.57 -1.21
CA ALA A 26 -15.97 20.54 -0.05
C ALA A 26 -15.35 19.71 1.08
N GLY A 27 -15.27 20.28 2.29
CA GLY A 27 -14.74 19.58 3.47
C GLY A 27 -15.66 18.53 4.08
N GLY A 28 -16.89 18.38 3.56
CA GLY A 28 -17.85 17.37 4.01
C GLY A 28 -19.22 17.53 3.36
N VAL A 29 -20.02 16.46 3.44
CA VAL A 29 -21.40 16.42 2.97
C VAL A 29 -22.31 16.01 4.13
N ASN A 30 -23.28 16.87 4.45
CA ASN A 30 -24.31 16.56 5.44
C ASN A 30 -25.59 16.10 4.74
N ILE A 31 -26.02 14.88 4.99
CA ILE A 31 -27.27 14.33 4.47
C ILE A 31 -28.37 14.54 5.52
N ILE A 32 -29.31 15.42 5.23
CA ILE A 32 -30.44 15.71 6.13
C ILE A 32 -31.43 14.53 6.08
N SER A 33 -31.70 13.93 7.24
CA SER A 33 -32.68 12.87 7.40
C SER A 33 -34.05 13.42 7.81
N GLY A 34 -35.11 12.83 7.25
CA GLY A 34 -36.49 13.10 7.67
C GLY A 34 -36.96 12.19 8.81
N SER A 35 -38.12 12.50 9.39
CA SER A 35 -38.83 11.63 10.34
C SER A 35 -39.57 10.46 9.67
N GLN A 36 -39.58 10.41 8.33
CA GLN A 36 -40.22 9.34 7.57
C GLN A 36 -39.20 8.29 7.12
N PRO A 37 -39.53 6.98 7.18
CA PRO A 37 -38.59 5.91 6.90
C PRO A 37 -37.97 6.00 5.49
N ASN A 38 -38.72 6.45 4.48
CA ASN A 38 -38.27 6.54 3.10
C ASN A 38 -37.43 7.81 2.76
N MET A 39 -37.18 8.69 3.74
CA MET A 39 -36.45 9.97 3.58
C MET A 39 -35.13 10.01 4.37
N THR A 40 -34.57 8.85 4.71
CA THR A 40 -33.35 8.75 5.51
C THR A 40 -32.49 7.57 5.05
N PRO A 41 -31.15 7.64 5.12
CA PRO A 41 -30.28 6.48 4.89
C PRO A 41 -30.56 5.34 5.89
N MET A 42 -30.97 5.68 7.10
CA MET A 42 -31.25 4.72 8.17
C MET A 42 -32.41 5.19 9.07
N TYR A 43 -33.21 4.26 9.56
CA TYR A 43 -34.36 4.53 10.42
C TYR A 43 -34.41 3.53 11.58
N PHE A 44 -34.75 4.00 12.77
CA PHE A 44 -34.99 3.14 13.93
C PHE A 44 -36.48 3.10 14.22
N ASP A 45 -37.12 1.98 13.91
CA ASP A 45 -38.54 1.80 14.19
C ASP A 45 -38.73 1.47 15.68
N GLY A 46 -39.24 2.44 16.43
CA GLY A 46 -39.43 2.35 17.87
C GLY A 46 -40.82 1.83 18.22
N HIS A 47 -40.88 0.70 18.92
CA HIS A 47 -42.10 0.13 19.49
C HIS A 47 -42.01 0.13 21.02
N ILE A 48 -43.03 0.68 21.69
CA ILE A 48 -43.17 0.58 23.15
C ILE A 48 -44.24 -0.47 23.42
N ASP A 49 -43.88 -1.54 24.13
CA ASP A 49 -44.85 -2.57 24.50
C ASP A 49 -45.81 -2.07 25.61
N TYR A 50 -46.85 -2.86 25.90
CA TYR A 50 -47.83 -2.54 26.94
C TYR A 50 -47.24 -2.46 28.37
N LYS A 51 -45.98 -2.87 28.57
CA LYS A 51 -45.22 -2.77 29.83
C LYS A 51 -44.26 -1.57 29.85
N GLY A 52 -44.29 -0.72 28.83
CA GLY A 52 -43.42 0.44 28.72
C GLY A 52 -42.00 0.12 28.26
N LYS A 53 -41.71 -1.10 27.80
CA LYS A 53 -40.39 -1.46 27.26
C LYS A 53 -40.30 -0.98 25.82
N ALA A 54 -39.33 -0.11 25.55
CA ALA A 54 -38.98 0.30 24.20
C ALA A 54 -38.11 -0.75 23.50
N THR A 55 -38.45 -1.09 22.26
CA THR A 55 -37.66 -1.88 21.33
C THR A 55 -37.47 -1.09 20.04
N TYR A 56 -36.25 -1.09 19.50
CA TYR A 56 -35.94 -0.39 18.26
C TYR A 56 -35.47 -1.39 17.21
N THR A 57 -36.10 -1.38 16.04
CA THR A 57 -35.67 -2.19 14.89
C THR A 57 -34.96 -1.28 13.89
N PRO A 58 -33.64 -1.41 13.71
CA PRO A 58 -32.92 -0.62 12.73
C PRO A 58 -33.28 -1.08 11.31
N GLN A 59 -33.37 -0.12 10.41
CA GLN A 59 -33.54 -0.32 8.99
C GLN A 59 -32.53 0.55 8.26
N VAL A 60 -31.93 0.02 7.20
CA VAL A 60 -31.11 0.80 6.28
C VAL A 60 -31.78 0.86 4.92
N TYR A 61 -31.59 1.98 4.23
CA TYR A 61 -32.14 2.25 2.92
C TYR A 61 -31.03 2.34 1.90
N PRO A 62 -31.33 2.21 0.59
CA PRO A 62 -30.32 2.22 -0.46
C PRO A 62 -29.27 3.33 -0.38
N LEU A 63 -29.68 4.54 -0.01
CA LEU A 63 -28.76 5.67 0.19
C LEU A 63 -27.58 5.36 1.14
N TYR A 64 -27.81 4.55 2.19
CA TYR A 64 -26.75 4.10 3.10
C TYR A 64 -25.63 3.36 2.38
N TYR A 65 -25.94 2.51 1.41
CA TYR A 65 -24.92 1.77 0.67
C TYR A 65 -24.10 2.68 -0.24
N GLY A 66 -24.70 3.76 -0.76
CA GLY A 66 -23.96 4.78 -1.51
C GLY A 66 -23.00 5.58 -0.63
N MET A 67 -23.43 5.90 0.60
CA MET A 67 -22.57 6.49 1.63
C MET A 67 -21.45 5.55 2.08
N LEU A 68 -21.77 4.26 2.28
CA LEU A 68 -20.79 3.25 2.68
C LEU A 68 -19.74 3.05 1.60
N LEU A 69 -20.13 2.98 0.32
CA LEU A 69 -19.21 2.89 -0.80
C LEU A 69 -18.27 4.10 -0.85
N PHE A 70 -18.81 5.32 -0.71
CA PHE A 70 -17.99 6.53 -0.66
C PHE A 70 -17.03 6.52 0.55
N ALA A 71 -17.53 6.18 1.74
CA ALA A 71 -16.73 6.11 2.95
C ALA A 71 -15.58 5.09 2.86
N GLN A 72 -15.82 3.94 2.21
CA GLN A 72 -14.78 2.95 1.94
C GLN A 72 -13.75 3.47 0.91
N ALA A 73 -14.21 4.15 -0.14
CA ALA A 73 -13.33 4.71 -1.16
C ALA A 73 -12.46 5.85 -0.59
N THR A 74 -12.97 6.64 0.35
CA THR A 74 -12.26 7.77 0.98
C THR A 74 -11.66 7.41 2.35
N ALA A 75 -11.51 6.12 2.67
CA ALA A 75 -10.95 5.68 3.94
C ALA A 75 -9.48 6.08 4.10
N ASN A 76 -8.94 5.98 5.31
CA ASN A 76 -7.50 6.12 5.59
C ASN A 76 -6.88 7.45 5.11
N GLY A 77 -7.64 8.55 5.22
CA GLY A 77 -7.16 9.88 4.86
C GLY A 77 -7.04 10.13 3.36
N ALA A 78 -7.76 9.35 2.53
CA ALA A 78 -7.59 9.42 1.09
C ALA A 78 -7.94 10.76 0.46
N SER A 79 -7.18 11.08 -0.59
CA SER A 79 -7.37 12.25 -1.43
C SER A 79 -7.76 11.83 -2.84
N LEU A 80 -8.50 12.70 -3.55
CA LEU A 80 -8.83 12.47 -4.95
C LEU A 80 -7.57 12.52 -5.81
N VAL A 81 -7.44 11.57 -6.73
CA VAL A 81 -6.37 11.53 -7.73
C VAL A 81 -6.93 11.47 -9.14
N PRO A 82 -6.20 11.99 -10.14
CA PRO A 82 -6.61 11.88 -11.54
C PRO A 82 -6.75 10.41 -11.95
N VAL A 83 -7.75 10.12 -12.79
CA VAL A 83 -7.95 8.79 -13.37
C VAL A 83 -8.30 8.88 -14.84
N THR A 84 -7.49 8.21 -15.67
CA THR A 84 -7.78 8.04 -17.09
C THR A 84 -8.66 6.83 -17.27
N SER A 85 -9.81 7.01 -17.93
CA SER A 85 -10.77 5.94 -18.14
C SER A 85 -11.44 5.98 -19.50
N GLU A 86 -11.64 4.81 -20.10
CA GLU A 86 -12.58 4.61 -21.21
C GLU A 86 -13.83 3.91 -20.69
N LYS A 87 -14.99 4.44 -21.06
CA LYS A 87 -16.28 3.98 -20.56
C LYS A 87 -17.38 4.19 -21.59
N THR A 88 -18.47 3.46 -21.42
CA THR A 88 -19.65 3.53 -22.28
C THR A 88 -20.81 4.18 -21.55
N GLY A 89 -21.68 4.89 -22.26
CA GLY A 89 -22.93 5.40 -21.68
C GLY A 89 -22.71 6.45 -20.58
N ASN A 90 -23.65 6.52 -19.64
CA ASN A 90 -23.65 7.39 -18.47
C ASN A 90 -22.89 6.75 -17.31
N MET A 91 -21.65 6.36 -17.57
CA MET A 91 -20.72 5.87 -16.56
C MET A 91 -19.82 7.01 -16.08
N LYS A 92 -19.47 6.98 -14.79
CA LYS A 92 -18.50 7.88 -14.20
C LYS A 92 -17.50 7.14 -13.36
N VAL A 93 -16.29 7.68 -13.28
CA VAL A 93 -15.16 7.06 -12.61
C VAL A 93 -14.50 8.11 -11.73
N TRP A 94 -14.20 7.72 -10.50
CA TRP A 94 -13.47 8.49 -9.51
C TRP A 94 -12.32 7.64 -8.98
N ALA A 95 -11.21 8.25 -8.62
CA ALA A 95 -10.13 7.56 -7.95
C ALA A 95 -9.67 8.34 -6.73
N THR A 96 -9.36 7.61 -5.68
CA THR A 96 -8.75 8.14 -4.47
C THR A 96 -7.47 7.37 -4.20
N ARG A 97 -6.48 8.04 -3.61
CA ARG A 97 -5.28 7.42 -3.06
C ARG A 97 -5.28 7.69 -1.57
N ASP A 98 -5.26 6.63 -0.78
CA ASP A 98 -5.10 6.77 0.66
C ASP A 98 -3.64 7.01 1.05
N ASN A 99 -3.46 7.33 2.31
CA ASN A 99 -2.14 7.59 2.84
C ASN A 99 -1.20 6.41 2.52
N GLN A 100 -1.62 5.17 2.72
CA GLN A 100 -0.79 3.98 2.49
C GLN A 100 -0.46 3.71 1.01
N GLY A 101 -0.85 4.60 0.10
CA GLY A 101 -0.63 4.47 -1.34
C GLY A 101 -1.68 3.58 -2.02
N THR A 102 -2.62 3.00 -1.28
CA THR A 102 -3.71 2.20 -1.84
C THR A 102 -4.61 3.11 -2.67
N VAL A 103 -4.82 2.74 -3.94
CA VAL A 103 -5.71 3.45 -4.84
C VAL A 103 -7.05 2.73 -4.93
N ARG A 104 -8.14 3.47 -4.70
CA ARG A 104 -9.51 2.96 -4.85
C ARG A 104 -10.20 3.69 -6.00
N VAL A 105 -10.57 2.94 -7.03
CA VAL A 105 -11.27 3.45 -8.21
C VAL A 105 -12.75 3.08 -8.12
N VAL A 106 -13.61 4.07 -7.95
CA VAL A 106 -15.07 3.89 -7.94
C VAL A 106 -15.63 4.17 -9.33
N ALA A 107 -16.26 3.17 -9.93
CA ALA A 107 -17.00 3.30 -11.18
C ALA A 107 -18.51 3.17 -10.93
N LEU A 108 -19.28 4.12 -11.44
CA LEU A 108 -20.73 4.23 -11.29
C LEU A 108 -21.38 4.09 -12.66
N ASN A 109 -22.31 3.16 -12.82
CA ASN A 109 -23.16 3.06 -14.02
C ASN A 109 -24.60 3.45 -13.66
N LYS A 110 -25.00 4.64 -14.12
CA LYS A 110 -26.32 5.22 -13.86
C LYS A 110 -27.33 4.91 -14.98
N ASP A 111 -26.93 4.17 -16.03
CA ASP A 111 -27.85 3.73 -17.07
C ASP A 111 -28.80 2.65 -16.55
N GLN A 112 -30.05 2.66 -17.04
CA GLN A 112 -31.07 1.71 -16.59
C GLN A 112 -31.00 0.36 -17.32
N SER A 113 -30.39 0.33 -18.51
CA SER A 113 -30.35 -0.85 -19.38
C SER A 113 -28.98 -1.09 -20.02
N LEU A 114 -28.14 -0.07 -20.15
CA LEU A 114 -26.84 -0.20 -20.79
C LEU A 114 -25.80 -0.71 -19.78
N SER A 115 -25.34 -1.93 -20.00
CA SER A 115 -24.13 -2.47 -19.35
C SER A 115 -22.95 -2.26 -20.28
N GLY A 116 -21.74 -2.17 -19.73
CA GLY A 116 -20.53 -2.04 -20.56
C GLY A 116 -19.27 -2.22 -19.75
N ASN A 117 -18.13 -2.12 -20.42
CA ASN A 117 -16.83 -2.25 -19.78
C ASN A 117 -16.29 -0.88 -19.36
N VAL A 118 -15.63 -0.87 -18.21
CA VAL A 118 -14.81 0.25 -17.76
C VAL A 118 -13.35 -0.17 -17.95
N ARG A 119 -12.58 0.64 -18.66
CA ARG A 119 -11.13 0.50 -18.76
C ARG A 119 -10.46 1.62 -17.98
N ILE A 120 -9.53 1.28 -17.10
CA ILE A 120 -8.81 2.22 -16.24
C ILE A 120 -7.32 2.05 -16.52
N TYR A 121 -6.63 3.15 -16.82
CA TYR A 121 -5.17 3.15 -16.98
C TYR A 121 -4.53 3.82 -15.76
N LEU A 122 -3.77 3.05 -14.98
CA LEU A 122 -3.07 3.50 -13.78
C LEU A 122 -1.71 2.77 -13.65
N PRO A 123 -0.61 3.40 -14.09
CA PRO A 123 0.74 2.83 -13.94
C PRO A 123 1.27 2.94 -12.50
N GLY A 124 2.26 2.13 -12.15
CA GLY A 124 2.94 2.16 -10.84
C GLY A 124 2.11 1.59 -9.68
N LEU A 125 1.12 0.77 -9.99
CA LEU A 125 0.29 0.06 -9.02
C LEU A 125 0.34 -1.43 -9.29
N SER A 126 -0.02 -2.23 -8.28
CA SER A 126 -0.05 -3.68 -8.40
C SER A 126 -0.94 -4.12 -9.55
N ASN A 127 -0.39 -4.95 -10.43
CA ASN A 127 -1.15 -5.57 -11.51
C ASN A 127 -2.32 -6.42 -11.00
N ASN A 128 -2.34 -6.79 -9.71
CA ASN A 128 -3.42 -7.52 -9.08
C ASN A 128 -4.28 -6.58 -8.23
N GLY A 129 -5.52 -6.36 -8.68
CA GLY A 129 -6.54 -5.62 -7.96
C GLY A 129 -7.67 -6.50 -7.45
N THR A 130 -8.44 -5.97 -6.50
CA THR A 130 -9.69 -6.59 -6.04
C THR A 130 -10.87 -5.68 -6.35
N LEU A 131 -11.94 -6.26 -6.91
CA LEU A 131 -13.15 -5.54 -7.30
C LEU A 131 -14.31 -5.98 -6.43
N VAL A 132 -14.94 -5.03 -5.75
CA VAL A 132 -16.21 -5.22 -5.05
C VAL A 132 -17.32 -4.46 -5.77
N ARG A 133 -18.57 -4.89 -5.58
CA ARG A 133 -19.73 -4.31 -6.27
C ARG A 133 -20.80 -3.86 -5.32
N LEU A 134 -21.41 -2.73 -5.65
CA LEU A 134 -22.72 -2.30 -5.15
C LEU A 134 -23.76 -2.61 -6.22
N SER A 135 -24.69 -3.51 -5.91
CA SER A 135 -25.70 -3.97 -6.88
C SER A 135 -27.02 -4.35 -6.21
N ALA A 136 -28.07 -4.44 -7.04
CA ALA A 136 -29.37 -5.01 -6.71
C ALA A 136 -30.03 -5.56 -7.98
N SER A 137 -31.27 -6.03 -7.88
CA SER A 137 -32.04 -6.56 -9.03
C SER A 137 -32.35 -5.53 -10.12
N SER A 138 -32.38 -4.24 -9.78
CA SER A 138 -32.59 -3.14 -10.73
C SER A 138 -32.22 -1.79 -10.11
N VAL A 139 -32.09 -0.76 -10.94
CA VAL A 139 -31.83 0.62 -10.49
C VAL A 139 -32.95 1.19 -9.61
N SER A 140 -34.17 0.67 -9.71
CA SER A 140 -35.33 1.06 -8.87
C SER A 140 -35.51 0.19 -7.64
N ALA A 141 -34.63 -0.80 -7.41
CA ALA A 141 -34.71 -1.70 -6.27
C ALA A 141 -34.61 -0.92 -4.95
N LYS A 142 -35.54 -1.21 -4.04
CA LYS A 142 -35.60 -0.62 -2.69
C LYS A 142 -34.97 -1.53 -1.62
N THR A 143 -34.82 -2.81 -1.93
CA THR A 143 -34.32 -3.87 -1.05
C THR A 143 -33.40 -4.80 -1.84
N GLY A 144 -32.68 -5.69 -1.15
CA GLY A 144 -31.77 -6.65 -1.78
C GLY A 144 -30.49 -6.02 -2.32
N LEU A 145 -30.13 -4.82 -1.85
CA LEU A 145 -28.85 -4.22 -2.14
C LEU A 145 -27.75 -4.97 -1.41
N THR A 146 -26.63 -5.16 -2.10
CA THR A 146 -25.41 -5.66 -1.50
C THR A 146 -24.24 -4.78 -1.88
N LEU A 147 -23.30 -4.60 -0.95
CA LEU A 147 -21.97 -4.10 -1.21
C LEU A 147 -20.98 -5.22 -0.86
N ALA A 148 -20.14 -5.61 -1.83
CA ALA A 148 -19.26 -6.77 -1.68
C ALA A 148 -20.02 -8.07 -1.30
N GLY A 149 -21.25 -8.25 -1.80
CA GLY A 149 -22.10 -9.41 -1.47
C GLY A 149 -22.70 -9.40 -0.06
N GLN A 150 -22.44 -8.37 0.73
CA GLN A 150 -23.00 -8.22 2.07
C GLN A 150 -24.12 -7.18 2.10
N THR A 151 -25.06 -7.38 3.01
CA THR A 151 -26.19 -6.48 3.25
C THR A 151 -26.32 -6.22 4.76
N PHE A 152 -27.21 -5.33 5.17
CA PHE A 152 -27.44 -5.08 6.59
C PHE A 152 -28.20 -6.25 7.22
N ASP A 153 -27.78 -6.68 8.40
CA ASP A 153 -28.33 -7.86 9.08
C ASP A 153 -29.61 -7.60 9.88
N GLY A 154 -30.03 -6.34 9.99
CA GLY A 154 -31.22 -5.93 10.75
C GLY A 154 -30.97 -5.79 12.25
N THR A 155 -29.72 -5.91 12.72
CA THR A 155 -29.37 -5.84 14.13
C THR A 155 -28.75 -4.51 14.52
N THR A 156 -28.73 -4.21 15.82
CA THR A 156 -28.19 -2.95 16.35
C THR A 156 -26.67 -2.96 16.51
N ASP A 157 -26.00 -4.08 16.23
CA ASP A 157 -24.53 -4.17 16.38
C ASP A 157 -23.77 -3.69 15.13
N GLY A 158 -24.49 -3.40 14.04
CA GLY A 158 -23.93 -2.87 12.81
C GLY A 158 -23.21 -3.89 11.95
N LYS A 159 -23.31 -5.19 12.24
CA LYS A 159 -22.70 -6.23 11.42
C LYS A 159 -23.41 -6.40 10.09
N ALA A 160 -22.64 -6.81 9.10
CA ALA A 160 -23.17 -7.13 7.79
C ALA A 160 -23.58 -8.61 7.75
N LEU A 161 -24.71 -8.89 7.08
CA LEU A 161 -25.18 -10.23 6.74
C LEU A 161 -24.66 -10.62 5.36
N GLY A 162 -24.24 -11.88 5.22
CA GLY A 162 -23.76 -12.45 3.97
C GLY A 162 -22.23 -12.56 3.91
N THR A 163 -21.76 -13.25 2.88
CA THR A 163 -20.33 -13.50 2.66
C THR A 163 -19.72 -12.31 1.94
N TYR A 164 -18.60 -11.79 2.44
CA TYR A 164 -17.80 -10.81 1.71
C TYR A 164 -17.29 -11.44 0.42
N THR A 165 -17.55 -10.78 -0.70
CA THR A 165 -17.18 -11.24 -2.04
C THR A 165 -16.45 -10.12 -2.79
N SER A 166 -15.29 -10.47 -3.31
CA SER A 166 -14.49 -9.66 -4.21
C SER A 166 -14.03 -10.52 -5.38
N THR A 167 -13.95 -9.94 -6.56
CA THR A 167 -13.41 -10.61 -7.75
C THR A 167 -12.03 -10.06 -8.07
N PRO A 168 -11.01 -10.91 -8.35
CA PRO A 168 -9.71 -10.42 -8.78
C PRO A 168 -9.83 -9.73 -10.15
N VAL A 169 -9.06 -8.66 -10.35
CA VAL A 169 -8.88 -7.98 -11.63
C VAL A 169 -7.39 -7.87 -11.87
N THR A 170 -6.91 -8.49 -12.95
CA THR A 170 -5.50 -8.42 -13.33
C THR A 170 -5.34 -7.41 -14.47
N ALA A 171 -4.37 -6.51 -14.34
CA ALA A 171 -4.04 -5.57 -15.39
C ALA A 171 -3.33 -6.24 -16.57
N SER A 172 -3.48 -5.64 -17.75
CA SER A 172 -2.59 -5.83 -18.89
C SER A 172 -1.99 -4.47 -19.22
N ASP A 173 -0.67 -4.34 -19.18
CA ASP A 173 0.04 -3.08 -19.44
C ASP A 173 -0.52 -1.90 -18.62
N SER A 174 -0.63 -2.08 -17.30
CA SER A 174 -1.23 -1.10 -16.36
C SER A 174 -2.69 -0.71 -16.66
N THR A 175 -3.38 -1.49 -17.50
CA THR A 175 -4.79 -1.29 -17.85
C THR A 175 -5.67 -2.33 -17.19
N TYR A 176 -6.59 -1.87 -16.33
CA TYR A 176 -7.58 -2.69 -15.64
C TYR A 176 -8.90 -2.63 -16.39
N VAL A 177 -9.48 -3.78 -16.69
CA VAL A 177 -10.76 -3.88 -17.42
C VAL A 177 -11.75 -4.72 -16.63
N PHE A 178 -12.93 -4.17 -16.37
CA PHE A 178 -14.02 -4.91 -15.76
C PHE A 178 -15.37 -4.50 -16.35
N SER A 179 -16.32 -5.43 -16.36
CA SER A 179 -17.70 -5.14 -16.75
C SER A 179 -18.42 -4.39 -15.63
N LEU A 180 -19.31 -3.47 -15.99
CA LEU A 180 -20.14 -2.73 -15.05
C LEU A 180 -21.60 -2.80 -15.51
N PRO A 181 -22.42 -3.66 -14.86
CA PRO A 181 -23.85 -3.79 -15.17
C PRO A 181 -24.61 -2.47 -15.08
N ALA A 182 -25.71 -2.36 -15.83
CA ALA A 182 -26.65 -1.25 -15.72
C ALA A 182 -27.14 -1.07 -14.28
N GLY A 183 -27.21 0.17 -13.81
CA GLY A 183 -27.69 0.52 -12.47
C GLY A 183 -26.85 -0.12 -11.37
N SER A 184 -25.52 -0.07 -11.46
CA SER A 184 -24.62 -0.64 -10.46
C SER A 184 -23.38 0.23 -10.24
N ALA A 185 -22.63 -0.06 -9.17
CA ALA A 185 -21.31 0.51 -8.95
C ALA A 185 -20.30 -0.58 -8.62
N ALA A 186 -19.03 -0.26 -8.84
CA ALA A 186 -17.92 -1.11 -8.44
C ALA A 186 -16.80 -0.26 -7.85
N MET A 187 -16.03 -0.85 -6.93
CA MET A 187 -14.80 -0.27 -6.42
C MET A 187 -13.66 -1.25 -6.65
N LEU A 188 -12.67 -0.81 -7.41
CA LEU A 188 -11.42 -1.51 -7.64
C LEU A 188 -10.38 -0.98 -6.65
N THR A 189 -9.80 -1.86 -5.85
CA THR A 189 -8.71 -1.54 -4.92
C THR A 189 -7.40 -2.06 -5.47
N LEU A 190 -6.39 -1.19 -5.55
CA LEU A 190 -5.05 -1.44 -6.08
C LEU A 190 -4.01 -1.01 -5.04
N GLU A 191 -3.07 -1.89 -4.72
CA GLU A 191 -1.99 -1.57 -3.78
C GLU A 191 -0.80 -0.92 -4.49
N HIS A 192 -0.07 -0.09 -3.75
CA HIS A 192 1.23 0.43 -4.19
C HIS A 192 2.28 -0.69 -4.22
N VAL A 193 3.25 -0.60 -5.13
CA VAL A 193 4.34 -1.58 -5.28
C VAL A 193 5.66 -0.91 -4.94
N PRO A 194 6.18 -1.09 -3.71
CA PRO A 194 7.48 -0.55 -3.34
C PRO A 194 8.58 -1.06 -4.27
N GLY A 195 9.47 -0.15 -4.69
CA GLY A 195 10.61 -0.49 -5.53
C GLY A 195 10.32 -0.66 -7.03
N ASP A 196 9.12 -0.35 -7.51
CA ASP A 196 8.77 -0.35 -8.94
C ASP A 196 9.30 0.92 -9.64
N PHE A 197 10.52 0.88 -10.19
CA PHE A 197 11.16 2.06 -10.79
C PHE A 197 10.69 2.32 -12.23
N ASN A 198 10.10 1.35 -12.92
CA ASN A 198 9.60 1.53 -14.28
C ASN A 198 8.07 1.64 -14.36
N THR A 199 7.37 1.58 -13.22
CA THR A 199 5.92 1.69 -13.05
C THR A 199 5.11 0.57 -13.73
N ASP A 200 5.70 -0.62 -13.88
CA ASP A 200 5.07 -1.78 -14.52
C ASP A 200 4.26 -2.68 -13.57
N GLY A 201 4.17 -2.28 -12.29
CA GLY A 201 3.45 -2.97 -11.24
C GLY A 201 4.24 -4.11 -10.60
N LYS A 202 5.56 -4.13 -10.73
CA LYS A 202 6.45 -5.16 -10.18
C LYS A 202 7.68 -4.51 -9.51
N PRO A 203 8.15 -5.02 -8.37
CA PRO A 203 9.34 -4.47 -7.74
C PRO A 203 10.61 -4.72 -8.57
N ASP A 204 11.42 -3.69 -8.73
CA ASP A 204 12.74 -3.76 -9.35
C ASP A 204 13.85 -3.82 -8.28
N ILE A 205 15.07 -4.13 -8.71
CA ILE A 205 16.21 -4.26 -7.79
C ILE A 205 17.23 -3.15 -8.02
N LEU A 206 17.48 -2.35 -6.99
CA LEU A 206 18.48 -1.29 -7.02
C LEU A 206 19.88 -1.84 -6.68
N TRP A 207 20.86 -1.48 -7.50
CA TRP A 207 22.25 -1.89 -7.37
C TRP A 207 23.21 -0.71 -7.30
N ARG A 208 24.25 -0.84 -6.47
CA ARG A 208 25.36 0.11 -6.39
C ARG A 208 26.70 -0.60 -6.47
N HIS A 209 27.59 -0.09 -7.31
CA HIS A 209 28.96 -0.54 -7.42
C HIS A 209 29.84 0.18 -6.41
N GLN A 210 30.43 -0.56 -5.48
CA GLN A 210 31.09 0.01 -4.30
C GLN A 210 32.45 0.67 -4.57
N THR A 211 33.06 0.42 -5.73
CA THR A 211 34.39 0.98 -6.08
C THR A 211 34.34 2.09 -7.11
N THR A 212 33.39 2.05 -8.05
CA THR A 212 33.23 3.09 -9.10
C THR A 212 32.09 4.07 -8.79
N GLY A 213 31.19 3.70 -7.88
CA GLY A 213 30.02 4.51 -7.56
C GLY A 213 28.92 4.48 -8.62
N GLN A 214 29.01 3.60 -9.62
CA GLN A 214 27.93 3.35 -10.58
C GLN A 214 26.69 2.81 -9.88
N ASN A 215 25.53 3.18 -10.40
CA ASN A 215 24.22 2.76 -9.89
C ASN A 215 23.38 2.25 -11.06
N THR A 216 22.65 1.17 -10.86
CA THR A 216 21.75 0.61 -11.88
C THR A 216 20.52 0.03 -11.22
N VAL A 217 19.40 0.07 -11.91
CA VAL A 217 18.20 -0.70 -11.56
C VAL A 217 18.14 -1.91 -12.49
N TRP A 218 17.91 -3.08 -11.91
CA TRP A 218 17.52 -4.29 -12.62
C TRP A 218 16.01 -4.29 -12.73
N LEU A 219 15.51 -4.15 -13.95
CA LEU A 219 14.07 -4.17 -14.21
C LEU A 219 13.58 -5.61 -14.21
N MET A 220 12.61 -5.92 -13.35
CA MET A 220 12.25 -7.30 -13.02
C MET A 220 10.83 -7.66 -13.52
N ASP A 221 10.67 -8.90 -13.98
CA ASP A 221 9.37 -9.54 -14.13
C ASP A 221 9.32 -10.76 -13.22
N GLY A 222 8.78 -10.56 -12.03
CA GLY A 222 8.87 -11.55 -10.98
C GLY A 222 10.34 -11.80 -10.62
N THR A 223 10.76 -13.05 -10.75
CA THR A 223 12.15 -13.47 -10.49
C THR A 223 13.06 -13.38 -11.71
N THR A 224 12.56 -12.87 -12.84
CA THR A 224 13.29 -12.76 -14.10
C THR A 224 13.80 -11.34 -14.32
N LEU A 225 15.09 -11.19 -14.61
CA LEU A 225 15.65 -9.91 -15.07
C LEU A 225 15.24 -9.66 -16.53
N THR A 226 14.53 -8.57 -16.81
CA THR A 226 14.13 -8.21 -18.17
C THR A 226 15.15 -7.30 -18.84
N SER A 227 15.67 -6.31 -18.11
CA SER A 227 16.66 -5.35 -18.61
C SER A 227 17.30 -4.57 -17.46
N ASN A 228 18.28 -3.71 -17.76
CA ASN A 228 18.93 -2.84 -16.78
C ASN A 228 18.76 -1.37 -17.19
N SER A 229 18.53 -0.49 -16.22
CA SER A 229 18.55 0.96 -16.42
C SER A 229 19.65 1.60 -15.57
N SER A 230 20.55 2.34 -16.20
CA SER A 230 21.64 3.03 -15.50
C SER A 230 21.13 4.31 -14.84
N LEU A 231 21.50 4.51 -13.57
CA LEU A 231 21.24 5.74 -12.82
C LEU A 231 22.51 6.62 -12.80
N PRO A 232 22.42 7.90 -12.40
CA PRO A 232 23.60 8.75 -12.26
C PRO A 232 24.69 8.16 -11.36
N VAL A 233 25.94 8.32 -11.77
CA VAL A 233 27.12 7.84 -11.02
C VAL A 233 27.39 8.76 -9.83
N VAL A 234 27.58 8.18 -8.65
CA VAL A 234 28.06 8.90 -7.45
C VAL A 234 29.48 8.45 -7.16
N GLY A 235 30.44 9.14 -7.78
CA GLY A 235 31.86 8.75 -7.76
C GLY A 235 32.52 8.81 -6.38
N ASP A 236 31.97 9.61 -5.46
CA ASP A 236 32.35 9.52 -4.05
C ASP A 236 31.67 8.30 -3.41
N THR A 237 32.47 7.26 -3.20
CA THR A 237 32.01 5.97 -2.67
C THR A 237 31.68 6.02 -1.18
N ASN A 238 31.95 7.12 -0.47
CA ASN A 238 31.46 7.29 0.90
C ASN A 238 29.94 7.51 0.94
N TRP A 239 29.33 7.95 -0.16
CA TRP A 239 27.88 7.91 -0.32
C TRP A 239 27.42 6.47 -0.57
N GLN A 240 26.55 5.98 0.30
CA GLN A 240 25.89 4.69 0.19
C GLN A 240 24.38 4.85 0.11
N VAL A 241 23.74 4.02 -0.71
CA VAL A 241 22.28 3.88 -0.69
C VAL A 241 21.88 3.23 0.63
N ALA A 242 20.94 3.88 1.31
CA ALA A 242 20.49 3.54 2.65
C ALA A 242 19.04 3.01 2.66
N GLY A 243 18.23 3.39 1.68
CA GLY A 243 16.84 2.93 1.49
C GLY A 243 16.29 3.40 0.14
N SER A 244 15.11 2.92 -0.23
CA SER A 244 14.41 3.35 -1.46
C SER A 244 12.91 3.25 -1.27
N GLU A 245 12.22 4.39 -1.27
CA GLU A 245 10.79 4.53 -1.01
C GLU A 245 10.28 5.82 -1.68
N ASP A 246 8.96 5.98 -1.83
CA ASP A 246 8.34 7.17 -2.46
C ASP A 246 8.26 8.36 -1.47
N PHE A 247 9.34 9.16 -1.36
CA PHE A 247 9.42 10.28 -0.42
C PHE A 247 8.69 11.53 -0.90
N ASN A 248 8.31 11.63 -2.18
CA ASN A 248 7.55 12.77 -2.72
C ASN A 248 6.08 12.46 -3.04
N MET A 249 5.65 11.21 -2.83
CA MET A 249 4.29 10.71 -3.04
C MET A 249 3.83 10.75 -4.50
N ASP A 250 4.75 10.64 -5.46
CA ASP A 250 4.45 10.64 -6.89
C ASP A 250 4.16 9.23 -7.47
N GLY A 251 4.24 8.20 -6.62
CA GLY A 251 4.05 6.81 -6.97
C GLY A 251 5.30 6.11 -7.51
N LYS A 252 6.48 6.71 -7.40
CA LYS A 252 7.75 6.14 -7.86
C LYS A 252 8.79 6.09 -6.73
N PRO A 253 9.66 5.06 -6.69
CA PRO A 253 10.67 4.98 -5.65
C PRO A 253 11.74 6.08 -5.77
N ASP A 254 11.92 6.84 -4.70
CA ASP A 254 13.07 7.73 -4.51
C ASP A 254 14.23 6.97 -3.84
N ILE A 255 15.44 7.56 -3.81
CA ILE A 255 16.64 6.90 -3.24
C ILE A 255 17.20 7.69 -2.07
N LEU A 256 17.21 7.09 -0.88
CA LEU A 256 17.85 7.66 0.31
C LEU A 256 19.34 7.33 0.32
N TRP A 257 20.16 8.37 0.41
CA TRP A 257 21.61 8.32 0.48
C TRP A 257 22.12 8.75 1.85
N ARG A 258 23.16 8.06 2.31
CA ARG A 258 23.91 8.42 3.51
C ARG A 258 25.41 8.45 3.24
N HIS A 259 26.07 9.52 3.65
CA HIS A 259 27.50 9.66 3.57
C HIS A 259 28.17 9.09 4.83
N GLN A 260 28.98 8.04 4.67
CA GLN A 260 29.48 7.23 5.79
C GLN A 260 30.53 7.93 6.66
N THR A 261 31.17 9.01 6.19
CA THR A 261 32.24 9.69 6.93
C THR A 261 31.85 11.08 7.45
N THR A 262 30.79 11.69 6.91
CA THR A 262 30.28 13.00 7.38
C THR A 262 28.92 12.87 8.07
N GLY A 263 28.20 11.77 7.82
CA GLY A 263 26.87 11.56 8.36
C GLY A 263 25.78 12.36 7.66
N GLN A 264 26.08 13.00 6.52
CA GLN A 264 25.09 13.68 5.70
C GLN A 264 24.09 12.69 5.11
N ASN A 265 22.84 13.13 4.97
CA ASN A 265 21.75 12.35 4.42
C ASN A 265 21.07 13.14 3.30
N THR A 266 20.72 12.50 2.20
CA THR A 266 20.10 13.16 1.03
C THR A 266 19.16 12.18 0.34
N VAL A 267 18.01 12.65 -0.10
CA VAL A 267 17.09 11.90 -0.95
C VAL A 267 17.28 12.36 -2.39
N TRP A 268 17.44 11.40 -3.29
CA TRP A 268 17.27 11.60 -4.72
C TRP A 268 15.80 11.41 -5.04
N LEU A 269 15.14 12.50 -5.40
CA LEU A 269 13.77 12.46 -5.87
C LEU A 269 13.80 12.03 -7.34
N MET A 270 13.22 10.87 -7.63
CA MET A 270 13.31 10.18 -8.91
C MET A 270 12.03 10.38 -9.73
N ASP A 271 12.17 10.29 -11.05
CA ASP A 271 11.07 10.09 -11.99
C ASP A 271 11.36 8.78 -12.73
N GLY A 272 10.96 7.68 -12.08
CA GLY A 272 11.33 6.33 -12.46
C GLY A 272 12.84 6.12 -12.37
N THR A 273 13.49 5.79 -13.49
CA THR A 273 14.95 5.60 -13.53
C THR A 273 15.74 6.88 -13.81
N SER A 274 15.09 8.05 -13.81
CA SER A 274 15.74 9.35 -13.98
C SER A 274 15.78 10.14 -12.68
N LEU A 275 16.88 10.85 -12.40
CA LEU A 275 16.95 11.76 -11.25
C LEU A 275 16.22 13.06 -11.58
N ALA A 276 15.13 13.37 -10.86
CA ALA A 276 14.38 14.61 -11.05
C ALA A 276 14.95 15.76 -10.23
N SER A 277 15.23 15.54 -8.94
CA SER A 277 15.83 16.53 -8.05
C SER A 277 16.44 15.90 -6.81
N THR A 278 17.01 16.69 -5.89
CA THR A 278 17.56 16.20 -4.63
C THR A 278 17.05 17.02 -3.45
N ALA A 279 16.94 16.38 -2.28
CA ALA A 279 16.55 17.00 -1.03
C ALA A 279 17.48 16.58 0.10
N SER A 280 18.01 17.54 0.86
CA SER A 280 18.86 17.23 2.02
C SER A 280 18.01 16.90 3.25
N LEU A 281 18.42 15.87 3.99
CA LEU A 281 17.86 15.52 5.30
C LEU A 281 18.81 15.95 6.42
N PRO A 282 18.37 15.98 7.70
CA PRO A 282 19.25 16.27 8.82
C PRO A 282 20.49 15.37 8.85
N THR A 283 21.65 15.96 9.14
CA THR A 283 22.92 15.23 9.28
C THR A 283 23.01 14.58 10.65
N ILE A 284 23.37 13.28 10.70
CA ILE A 284 23.73 12.59 11.94
C ILE A 284 25.24 12.38 11.97
N SER A 285 25.95 13.28 12.67
CA SER A 285 27.41 13.27 12.78
C SER A 285 27.97 12.07 13.56
N ASN A 286 27.17 11.45 14.43
CA ASN A 286 27.53 10.19 15.06
C ASN A 286 27.39 9.05 14.04
N LEU A 287 28.52 8.65 13.46
CA LEU A 287 28.61 7.64 12.41
C LEU A 287 28.25 6.22 12.86
N GLN A 288 28.05 5.98 14.16
CA GLN A 288 27.54 4.70 14.66
C GLN A 288 26.07 4.48 14.33
N TRP A 289 25.33 5.56 14.04
CA TRP A 289 23.96 5.50 13.55
C TRP A 289 23.93 5.23 12.04
N HIS A 290 23.24 4.14 11.70
CA HIS A 290 23.00 3.66 10.36
C HIS A 290 21.50 3.60 10.10
N VAL A 291 21.10 3.83 8.85
CA VAL A 291 19.73 3.51 8.42
C VAL A 291 19.63 1.99 8.35
N GLY A 292 18.67 1.43 9.08
CA GLY A 292 18.37 0.00 9.08
C GLY A 292 17.35 -0.37 8.02
N ALA A 293 16.31 0.46 7.86
CA ALA A 293 15.23 0.23 6.89
C ALA A 293 14.45 1.54 6.65
N THR A 294 13.61 1.53 5.61
CA THR A 294 12.61 2.57 5.32
C THR A 294 11.21 1.97 5.23
N GLY A 295 10.19 2.73 5.62
CA GLY A 295 8.79 2.27 5.58
C GLY A 295 7.86 3.16 6.42
N ASP A 296 6.56 3.10 6.18
CA ASP A 296 5.53 3.90 6.89
C ASP A 296 5.24 3.37 8.31
N PHE A 297 6.07 3.76 9.30
CA PHE A 297 5.99 3.27 10.68
C PHE A 297 4.94 4.00 11.53
N ASN A 298 4.28 5.04 11.01
CA ASN A 298 3.17 5.73 11.68
C ASN A 298 1.82 5.61 10.95
N THR A 299 1.76 4.88 9.84
CA THR A 299 0.57 4.68 8.99
C THR A 299 -0.02 5.97 8.42
N ASP A 300 0.81 7.01 8.28
CA ASP A 300 0.41 8.29 7.69
C ASP A 300 0.62 8.36 6.18
N GLY A 301 1.13 7.27 5.62
CA GLY A 301 1.30 7.08 4.20
C GLY A 301 2.63 7.45 3.62
N LYS A 302 3.50 8.05 4.43
CA LYS A 302 4.79 8.55 3.97
C LYS A 302 5.90 7.64 4.50
N PRO A 303 6.97 7.46 3.73
CA PRO A 303 8.09 6.66 4.20
C PRO A 303 8.81 7.31 5.39
N ASP A 304 8.90 6.57 6.49
CA ASP A 304 9.73 6.91 7.65
C ASP A 304 11.11 6.23 7.55
N ILE A 305 12.05 6.65 8.41
CA ILE A 305 13.43 6.14 8.39
C ILE A 305 13.76 5.50 9.74
N LEU A 306 14.02 4.19 9.74
CA LEU A 306 14.50 3.48 10.93
C LEU A 306 16.02 3.58 11.05
N TRP A 307 16.48 4.12 12.16
CA TRP A 307 17.88 4.24 12.54
C TRP A 307 18.27 3.20 13.58
N ARG A 308 19.47 2.63 13.42
CA ARG A 308 20.09 1.73 14.40
C ARG A 308 21.50 2.19 14.73
N ASN A 309 21.81 2.26 16.01
CA ASN A 309 23.16 2.47 16.50
C ASN A 309 23.88 1.11 16.60
N GLN A 310 24.90 0.89 15.79
CA GLN A 310 25.59 -0.40 15.71
C GLN A 310 26.52 -0.69 16.91
N THR A 311 26.82 0.31 17.75
CA THR A 311 27.62 0.13 18.97
C THR A 311 26.75 -0.09 20.21
N THR A 312 25.66 0.67 20.36
CA THR A 312 24.81 0.61 21.56
C THR A 312 23.60 -0.29 21.40
N GLY A 313 23.23 -0.64 20.16
CA GLY A 313 22.03 -1.41 19.87
C GLY A 313 20.72 -0.61 19.95
N GLN A 314 20.80 0.71 20.17
CA GLN A 314 19.63 1.59 20.18
C GLN A 314 18.98 1.67 18.80
N ASN A 315 17.66 1.77 18.77
CA ASN A 315 16.87 1.89 17.56
C ASN A 315 15.94 3.11 17.68
N THR A 316 15.69 3.82 16.59
CA THR A 316 14.86 5.03 16.59
C THR A 316 14.26 5.22 15.21
N VAL A 317 12.98 5.55 15.13
CA VAL A 317 12.32 5.91 13.86
C VAL A 317 12.26 7.43 13.75
N TRP A 318 12.69 7.95 12.61
CA TRP A 318 12.41 9.29 12.16
C TRP A 318 11.09 9.29 11.42
N LEU A 319 10.07 9.90 12.04
CA LEU A 319 8.79 10.12 11.40
C LEU A 319 8.92 11.26 10.40
N MET A 320 8.57 11.02 9.15
CA MET A 320 8.83 11.93 8.03
C MET A 320 7.53 12.48 7.44
N ASN A 321 7.59 13.69 6.91
CA ASN A 321 6.58 14.23 6.01
C ASN A 321 7.27 14.57 4.69
N GLY A 322 7.26 13.60 3.78
CA GLY A 322 8.14 13.56 2.63
C GLY A 322 9.61 13.66 3.04
N THR A 323 10.33 14.68 2.55
CA THR A 323 11.75 14.88 2.89
C THR A 323 11.98 15.70 4.17
N THR A 324 10.95 15.91 5.01
CA THR A 324 11.06 16.69 6.25
C THR A 324 10.92 15.79 7.47
N LEU A 325 11.90 15.82 8.39
CA LEU A 325 11.79 15.15 9.69
C LEU A 325 10.76 15.88 10.56
N THR A 326 9.72 15.17 11.00
CA THR A 326 8.69 15.72 11.90
C THR A 326 9.00 15.42 13.37
N THR A 327 9.36 14.18 13.69
CA THR A 327 9.62 13.73 15.07
C THR A 327 10.51 12.48 15.05
N SER A 328 11.22 12.26 16.15
CA SER A 328 12.06 11.07 16.36
C SER A 328 11.49 10.23 17.50
N VAL A 329 11.16 8.96 17.24
CA VAL A 329 10.54 8.04 18.21
C VAL A 329 11.50 6.90 18.53
N PRO A 330 11.98 6.76 19.79
CA PRO A 330 12.83 5.64 20.17
C PRO A 330 12.04 4.31 20.15
N LEU A 331 12.67 3.26 19.64
CA LEU A 331 12.16 1.89 19.72
C LEU A 331 12.90 1.11 20.80
N GLN A 332 12.44 -0.12 21.07
CA GLN A 332 13.16 -1.07 21.91
C GLN A 332 14.59 -1.29 21.40
N ALA A 333 15.58 -1.19 22.29
CA ALA A 333 16.98 -1.47 21.95
C ALA A 333 17.25 -2.98 21.84
N VAL A 334 18.14 -3.35 20.92
CA VAL A 334 18.70 -4.71 20.80
C VAL A 334 20.18 -4.63 21.07
N THR A 335 20.57 -4.90 22.32
CA THR A 335 21.93 -4.74 22.82
C THR A 335 22.93 -5.75 22.25
N ASP A 336 22.44 -6.89 21.77
CA ASP A 336 23.26 -7.79 20.95
C ASP A 336 23.43 -7.18 19.55
N THR A 337 24.59 -6.56 19.32
CA THR A 337 24.92 -5.83 18.10
C THR A 337 25.19 -6.75 16.90
N ASN A 338 25.27 -8.07 17.11
CA ASN A 338 25.28 -9.03 16.01
C ASN A 338 23.95 -9.06 15.25
N TRP A 339 22.84 -8.64 15.88
CA TRP A 339 21.60 -8.39 15.19
C TRP A 339 21.67 -7.07 14.42
N GLN A 340 21.46 -7.15 13.11
CA GLN A 340 21.30 -6.02 12.21
C GLN A 340 19.88 -5.99 11.66
N VAL A 341 19.35 -4.78 11.48
CA VAL A 341 18.15 -4.59 10.67
C VAL A 341 18.56 -4.68 9.20
N THR A 342 17.81 -5.41 8.40
CA THR A 342 18.12 -5.66 6.99
C THR A 342 17.02 -5.25 6.01
N GLY A 343 15.88 -4.77 6.52
CA GLY A 343 14.77 -4.22 5.74
C GLY A 343 13.49 -4.19 6.55
N SER A 344 12.40 -3.72 5.95
CA SER A 344 11.04 -3.80 6.48
C SER A 344 10.05 -4.41 5.49
N GLY A 345 8.91 -4.87 6.00
CA GLY A 345 7.79 -5.36 5.21
C GLY A 345 6.68 -5.88 6.12
N ASP A 346 5.43 -5.90 5.66
CA ASP A 346 4.29 -6.42 6.44
C ASP A 346 4.27 -7.96 6.47
N PHE A 347 4.99 -8.56 7.42
CA PHE A 347 5.12 -10.02 7.54
C PHE A 347 3.91 -10.68 8.23
N ASN A 348 3.03 -9.92 8.87
CA ASN A 348 1.83 -10.42 9.55
C ASN A 348 0.51 -10.04 8.86
N LYS A 349 0.54 -9.25 7.78
CA LYS A 349 -0.59 -8.76 6.98
C LYS A 349 -1.55 -7.85 7.75
N ASP A 350 -1.03 -7.04 8.68
CA ASP A 350 -1.85 -6.08 9.45
C ASP A 350 -1.86 -4.66 8.85
N GLY A 351 -1.24 -4.49 7.67
CA GLY A 351 -1.13 -3.24 6.93
C GLY A 351 -0.05 -2.31 7.45
N LYS A 352 0.90 -2.80 8.27
CA LYS A 352 1.98 -2.00 8.85
C LYS A 352 3.34 -2.65 8.61
N PRO A 353 4.42 -1.87 8.42
CA PRO A 353 5.74 -2.44 8.25
C PRO A 353 6.26 -3.11 9.53
N ASP A 354 6.62 -4.38 9.43
CA ASP A 354 7.41 -5.11 10.42
C ASP A 354 8.91 -4.94 10.12
N ILE A 355 9.79 -5.21 11.10
CA ILE A 355 11.24 -5.03 10.94
C ILE A 355 11.94 -6.39 10.77
N LEU A 356 12.69 -6.57 9.68
CA LEU A 356 13.48 -7.77 9.43
C LEU A 356 14.88 -7.65 10.06
N TRP A 357 15.22 -8.64 10.89
CA TRP A 357 16.49 -8.76 11.58
C TRP A 357 17.28 -9.97 11.09
N ARG A 358 18.60 -9.80 10.98
CA ARG A 358 19.55 -10.88 10.71
C ARG A 358 20.72 -10.86 11.70
N HIS A 359 21.06 -12.03 12.23
CA HIS A 359 22.19 -12.20 13.13
C HIS A 359 23.46 -12.54 12.35
N LEU A 360 24.45 -11.65 12.38
CA LEU A 360 25.63 -11.70 11.51
C LEU A 360 26.55 -12.90 11.73
N THR A 361 26.53 -13.54 12.90
CA THR A 361 27.45 -14.65 13.23
C THR A 361 26.76 -16.02 13.31
N THR A 362 25.43 -16.07 13.31
CA THR A 362 24.67 -17.34 13.38
C THR A 362 23.75 -17.54 12.17
N GLY A 363 23.51 -16.49 11.39
CA GLY A 363 22.65 -16.55 10.22
C GLY A 363 21.15 -16.65 10.55
N ARG A 364 20.78 -16.54 11.84
CA ARG A 364 19.38 -16.51 12.27
C ARG A 364 18.69 -15.26 11.72
N ASN A 365 17.43 -15.42 11.31
CA ASN A 365 16.59 -14.34 10.83
C ASN A 365 15.33 -14.25 11.72
N SER A 366 14.86 -13.03 11.99
CA SER A 366 13.64 -12.81 12.77
C SER A 366 12.91 -11.56 12.28
N ALA A 367 11.58 -11.59 12.29
CA ALA A 367 10.76 -10.41 12.10
C ALA A 367 10.30 -9.91 13.47
N TRP A 368 10.47 -8.61 13.71
CA TRP A 368 9.77 -7.92 14.79
C TRP A 368 8.42 -7.48 14.25
N LEU A 369 7.37 -8.06 14.80
CA LEU A 369 6.00 -7.70 14.47
C LEU A 369 5.69 -6.37 15.14
N MET A 370 5.28 -5.38 14.36
CA MET A 370 5.12 -3.99 14.79
C MET A 370 3.65 -3.58 14.74
N ASN A 371 3.28 -2.64 15.62
CA ASN A 371 2.05 -1.86 15.48
C ASN A 371 2.45 -0.39 15.47
N GLY A 372 2.74 0.12 14.27
CA GLY A 372 3.44 1.39 14.08
C GLY A 372 4.82 1.35 14.74
N THR A 373 5.14 2.34 15.57
CA THR A 373 6.42 2.39 16.32
C THR A 373 6.44 1.50 17.58
N THR A 374 5.48 0.59 17.76
CA THR A 374 5.42 -0.29 18.95
C THR A 374 5.77 -1.72 18.59
N PHE A 375 6.78 -2.29 19.26
CA PHE A 375 7.09 -3.72 19.16
C PHE A 375 5.97 -4.56 19.83
N THR A 376 5.46 -5.57 19.12
CA THR A 376 4.39 -6.44 19.64
C THR A 376 4.88 -7.86 19.93
N ALA A 377 5.64 -8.45 19.02
CA ALA A 377 6.16 -9.80 19.15
C ALA A 377 7.36 -10.04 18.22
N SER A 378 8.09 -11.13 18.43
CA SER A 378 9.10 -11.61 17.50
C SER A 378 8.66 -12.92 16.85
N ALA A 379 8.84 -13.03 15.54
CA ALA A 379 8.66 -14.27 14.79
C ALA A 379 9.99 -14.73 14.20
N ASN A 380 10.28 -16.03 14.25
CA ASN A 380 11.49 -16.59 13.64
C ASN A 380 11.25 -16.86 12.16
N LEU A 381 12.26 -16.55 11.34
CA LEU A 381 12.34 -16.94 9.93
C LEU A 381 13.40 -18.04 9.78
N PRO A 382 13.43 -18.77 8.65
CA PRO A 382 14.46 -19.79 8.41
C PRO A 382 15.87 -19.23 8.55
N THR A 383 16.76 -20.02 9.15
CA THR A 383 18.17 -19.66 9.36
C THR A 383 18.98 -19.90 8.09
N VAL A 384 19.82 -18.94 7.71
CA VAL A 384 20.80 -19.10 6.62
C VAL A 384 22.20 -19.15 7.22
N ALA A 385 22.68 -20.36 7.50
CA ALA A 385 23.95 -20.59 8.19
C ALA A 385 25.18 -20.14 7.37
N ASP A 386 25.09 -20.16 6.04
CA ASP A 386 26.13 -19.56 5.19
C ASP A 386 26.05 -18.03 5.27
N LEU A 387 26.96 -17.44 6.04
CA LEU A 387 27.03 -16.01 6.31
C LEU A 387 27.43 -15.18 5.08
N ASN A 388 27.89 -15.81 4.00
CA ASN A 388 28.14 -15.12 2.74
C ASN A 388 26.85 -14.66 2.07
N TRP A 389 25.71 -15.29 2.41
CA TRP A 389 24.40 -14.78 2.03
C TRP A 389 23.98 -13.62 2.91
N GLN A 390 23.77 -12.48 2.28
CA GLN A 390 23.25 -11.27 2.91
C GLN A 390 21.91 -10.91 2.28
N VAL A 391 21.02 -10.34 3.10
CA VAL A 391 19.77 -9.76 2.62
C VAL A 391 20.11 -8.52 1.80
N GLY A 392 19.63 -8.49 0.57
CA GLY A 392 19.78 -7.38 -0.35
C GLY A 392 18.56 -6.47 -0.43
N GLY A 393 17.38 -6.97 -0.04
CA GLY A 393 16.15 -6.21 0.02
C GLY A 393 14.95 -7.04 0.48
N VAL A 394 13.82 -6.35 0.72
CA VAL A 394 12.51 -6.92 1.04
C VAL A 394 11.49 -6.26 0.11
N ALA A 395 10.73 -7.06 -0.63
CA ALA A 395 9.73 -6.60 -1.58
C ALA A 395 8.79 -7.75 -1.97
N ASP A 396 7.58 -7.47 -2.42
CA ASP A 396 6.66 -8.49 -2.98
C ASP A 396 7.05 -8.86 -4.42
N ILE A 397 8.20 -9.54 -4.57
CA ILE A 397 8.82 -9.76 -5.88
C ILE A 397 7.94 -10.63 -6.79
N ASN A 398 7.04 -11.45 -6.24
CA ASN A 398 6.13 -12.29 -7.02
C ASN A 398 4.70 -11.73 -7.13
N THR A 399 4.43 -10.54 -6.59
CA THR A 399 3.14 -9.83 -6.62
C THR A 399 1.96 -10.58 -5.97
N ASP A 400 2.22 -11.39 -4.94
CA ASP A 400 1.21 -12.20 -4.23
C ASP A 400 0.62 -11.51 -2.98
N GLY A 401 0.99 -10.24 -2.75
CA GLY A 401 0.61 -9.42 -1.62
C GLY A 401 1.35 -9.80 -0.33
N LYS A 402 2.59 -10.30 -0.43
CA LYS A 402 3.43 -10.66 0.72
C LYS A 402 4.88 -10.19 0.49
N PRO A 403 5.56 -9.67 1.52
CA PRO A 403 6.97 -9.33 1.40
C PRO A 403 7.84 -10.59 1.24
N ASP A 404 8.59 -10.65 0.15
CA ASP A 404 9.62 -11.64 -0.11
C ASP A 404 11.01 -11.10 0.28
N ILE A 405 11.99 -11.98 0.46
CA ILE A 405 13.35 -11.59 0.87
C ILE A 405 14.34 -11.86 -0.25
N LEU A 406 15.02 -10.81 -0.70
CA LEU A 406 16.07 -10.89 -1.69
C LEU A 406 17.42 -11.14 -1.03
N TRP A 407 18.16 -12.12 -1.54
CA TRP A 407 19.44 -12.59 -1.02
C TRP A 407 20.53 -12.45 -2.07
N ARG A 408 21.72 -12.02 -1.63
CA ARG A 408 22.94 -12.01 -2.43
C ARG A 408 24.07 -12.72 -1.69
N ASN A 409 24.72 -13.65 -2.37
CA ASN A 409 25.94 -14.28 -1.88
C ASN A 409 27.16 -13.42 -2.26
N GLN A 410 27.86 -12.91 -1.26
CA GLN A 410 28.91 -11.90 -1.42
C GLN A 410 30.23 -12.46 -1.96
N THR A 411 30.38 -13.79 -2.07
CA THR A 411 31.61 -14.45 -2.56
C THR A 411 31.42 -15.12 -3.92
N THR A 412 30.20 -15.54 -4.24
CA THR A 412 29.88 -16.21 -5.52
C THR A 412 29.10 -15.34 -6.50
N GLY A 413 28.54 -14.22 -6.04
CA GLY A 413 27.72 -13.33 -6.88
C GLY A 413 26.31 -13.87 -7.18
N ARG A 414 25.96 -15.06 -6.64
CA ARG A 414 24.63 -15.66 -6.80
C ARG A 414 23.57 -14.84 -6.07
N ASN A 415 22.40 -14.73 -6.68
CA ASN A 415 21.25 -14.03 -6.13
C ASN A 415 20.06 -15.00 -6.01
N SER A 416 19.23 -14.84 -4.98
CA SER A 416 18.03 -15.67 -4.75
C SER A 416 16.92 -14.84 -4.14
N ALA A 417 15.67 -15.17 -4.44
CA ALA A 417 14.51 -14.65 -3.75
C ALA A 417 13.90 -15.76 -2.88
N TRP A 418 13.62 -15.46 -1.62
CA TRP A 418 12.80 -16.26 -0.75
C TRP A 418 11.36 -15.79 -0.90
N LEU A 419 10.53 -16.61 -1.54
CA LEU A 419 9.11 -16.33 -1.68
C LEU A 419 8.43 -16.75 -0.38
N MET A 420 7.91 -15.77 0.34
CA MET A 420 7.46 -15.91 1.73
C MET A 420 5.94 -16.03 1.81
N ASN A 421 5.46 -16.68 2.86
CA ASN A 421 4.06 -16.62 3.29
C ASN A 421 4.02 -16.15 4.74
N GLY A 422 3.99 -14.83 4.92
CA GLY A 422 4.27 -14.20 6.20
C GLY A 422 5.71 -14.51 6.63
N THR A 423 5.91 -15.12 7.79
CA THR A 423 7.25 -15.45 8.30
C THR A 423 7.74 -16.85 7.89
N ALA A 424 6.95 -17.60 7.13
CA ALA A 424 7.32 -18.91 6.61
C ALA A 424 7.87 -18.80 5.18
N LEU A 425 8.95 -19.53 4.88
CA LEU A 425 9.44 -19.67 3.49
C LEU A 425 8.52 -20.63 2.73
N ALA A 426 7.85 -20.15 1.68
CA ALA A 426 7.03 -20.97 0.82
C ALA A 426 7.89 -21.71 -0.21
N THR A 427 8.76 -20.97 -0.92
CA THR A 427 9.74 -21.53 -1.86
C THR A 427 10.89 -20.54 -2.08
N SER A 428 11.95 -20.96 -2.76
CA SER A 428 13.04 -20.08 -3.18
C SER A 428 13.19 -20.09 -4.69
N ALA A 429 13.44 -18.92 -5.27
CA ALA A 429 13.77 -18.77 -6.68
C ALA A 429 15.23 -18.30 -6.84
N THR A 430 15.87 -18.72 -7.92
CA THR A 430 17.19 -18.19 -8.32
C THR A 430 16.96 -16.96 -9.19
N LEU A 431 17.69 -15.88 -8.91
CA LEU A 431 17.72 -14.68 -9.74
C LEU A 431 18.99 -14.68 -10.59
N SER A 432 19.05 -13.83 -11.63
CA SER A 432 20.28 -13.60 -12.40
C SER A 432 21.46 -13.33 -11.47
N ALA A 433 22.59 -13.98 -11.71
CA ALA A 433 23.80 -13.75 -10.92
C ALA A 433 24.51 -12.47 -11.40
N GLU A 434 25.19 -11.79 -10.47
CA GLU A 434 26.09 -10.68 -10.78
C GLU A 434 27.48 -11.06 -10.30
N ALA A 435 28.34 -11.44 -11.25
CA ALA A 435 29.65 -12.02 -11.01
C ALA A 435 30.65 -11.00 -10.44
N ASP A 436 30.47 -9.71 -10.76
CA ASP A 436 31.27 -8.67 -10.15
C ASP A 436 30.78 -8.39 -8.72
N LEU A 437 31.58 -8.84 -7.76
CA LEU A 437 31.29 -8.77 -6.33
C LEU A 437 31.31 -7.32 -5.79
N ALA A 438 31.81 -6.36 -6.58
CA ALA A 438 31.74 -4.96 -6.25
C ALA A 438 30.32 -4.37 -6.41
N TRP A 439 29.44 -5.02 -7.16
CA TRP A 439 28.01 -4.71 -7.13
C TRP A 439 27.35 -5.24 -5.85
N LYS A 440 26.67 -4.34 -5.15
CA LYS A 440 25.81 -4.63 -4.01
C LYS A 440 24.36 -4.36 -4.39
N MET A 441 23.49 -5.32 -4.10
CA MET A 441 22.05 -5.10 -4.03
C MET A 441 21.80 -4.08 -2.91
N ARG A 442 20.94 -3.08 -3.14
CA ARG A 442 20.69 -1.94 -2.25
C ARG A 442 19.21 -1.63 -2.02
N GLY A 443 18.30 -2.38 -2.63
CA GLY A 443 16.88 -2.33 -2.33
C GLY A 443 16.03 -3.13 -3.29
N PRO A 444 14.71 -3.20 -3.01
CA PRO A 444 13.96 -2.31 -2.09
C PRO A 444 14.21 -2.64 -0.59
N ARG A 445 14.14 -1.68 0.37
CA ARG A 445 14.49 -1.92 1.80
C ARG A 445 13.73 -1.13 2.84
#